data_AF-A0A7J4IBU4-F1
#
_entry.id   AF-A0A7J4IBU4-F1
#
_cell.length_a   1.000
_cell.length_b   1.000
_cell.length_c   1.000
_cell.angle_alpha   90.00
_cell.angle_beta   90.00
_cell.angle_gamma   90.00
#
_symmetry.space_group_name_H-M   'P 1'
#
loop_
_entity.id
_entity.type
_entity.pdbx_description
1 polymer ?
#
loop_
_entity_poly.entity_id
_entity_poly.type
_entity_poly.pdbx_seq_one_letter_code
_entity_poly.pdbx_strand_id
1 'polypeptide(L)'
;DDNRIDLDAFDIEEMGREIECNPVFPRRANVEFVRVANRGEIEMRVWERGVGETLACGTGSCASVVACVLNELTERKVRVRLRGGDLTVEWARDNHVFLTGPATSAFNGWIGISQVDGKTLNTTS
;
A
#
# COMPACT_ATOMS: atom_id res chain seq x y z
N ASP A 1 -24.91 3.23 17.40
CA ASP A 1 -24.96 4.27 16.36
C ASP A 1 -24.25 3.77 15.11
N ASP A 2 -25.06 3.46 14.11
CA ASP A 2 -24.73 2.63 12.93
C ASP A 2 -24.15 3.45 11.76
N ASN A 3 -23.52 4.59 12.05
CA ASN A 3 -22.92 5.46 11.04
C ASN A 3 -21.47 5.04 10.73
N ARG A 4 -21.24 3.74 10.55
CA ARG A 4 -19.92 3.22 10.19
C ARG A 4 -19.66 3.54 8.72
N ILE A 5 -18.68 4.40 8.46
CA ILE A 5 -18.15 4.68 7.12
C ILE A 5 -17.83 3.34 6.44
N ASP A 6 -18.43 3.11 5.27
CA ASP A 6 -18.11 2.01 4.39
C ASP A 6 -17.01 2.45 3.42
N LEU A 7 -15.84 1.83 3.54
CA LEU A 7 -14.70 2.14 2.67
C LEU A 7 -14.95 1.70 1.22
N ASP A 8 -15.81 0.72 0.97
CA ASP A 8 -16.07 0.25 -0.39
C ASP A 8 -17.02 1.19 -1.15
N ALA A 9 -17.93 1.84 -0.43
CA ALA A 9 -18.82 2.87 -0.98
C ALA A 9 -18.14 4.26 -1.10
N PHE A 10 -16.91 4.40 -0.61
CA PHE A 10 -16.19 5.67 -0.60
C PHE A 10 -15.62 6.01 -1.99
N ASP A 11 -15.84 7.25 -2.44
CA ASP A 11 -15.29 7.76 -3.70
C ASP A 11 -13.80 8.09 -3.55
N ILE A 12 -13.00 7.04 -3.67
CA ILE A 12 -11.56 7.13 -3.54
C ILE A 12 -10.90 7.82 -4.74
N GLU A 13 -11.57 7.82 -5.90
CA GLU A 13 -10.98 8.33 -7.13
C GLU A 13 -11.00 9.86 -7.12
N GLU A 14 -12.15 10.45 -6.80
CA GLU A 14 -12.27 11.90 -6.69
C GLU A 14 -11.35 12.43 -5.59
N MET A 15 -11.48 11.89 -4.37
CA MET A 15 -10.71 12.37 -3.22
C MET A 15 -9.22 12.04 -3.31
N GLY A 16 -8.87 10.85 -3.79
CA GLY A 16 -7.48 10.43 -3.97
C GLY A 16 -6.75 11.35 -4.93
N ARG A 17 -7.36 11.66 -6.08
CA ARG A 17 -6.80 12.59 -7.07
C ARG A 17 -6.65 14.01 -6.52
N GLU A 18 -7.65 14.51 -5.80
CA GLU A 18 -7.61 15.85 -5.20
C GLU A 18 -6.45 15.98 -4.19
N ILE A 19 -6.31 14.99 -3.29
CA ILE A 19 -5.27 14.99 -2.26
C ILE A 19 -3.89 14.73 -2.88
N GLU A 20 -3.76 13.81 -3.84
CA GLU A 20 -2.49 13.55 -4.54
C GLU A 20 -1.92 14.85 -5.13
N CYS A 21 -2.78 15.66 -5.75
CA CYS A 21 -2.40 16.88 -6.47
C CYS A 21 -2.42 18.14 -5.58
N ASN A 22 -2.69 18.01 -4.29
CA ASN A 22 -2.80 19.15 -3.41
C ASN A 22 -1.47 19.94 -3.34
N PRO A 23 -1.49 21.28 -3.43
CA PRO A 23 -0.28 22.12 -3.38
C PRO A 23 0.62 21.91 -2.14
N VAL A 24 0.07 21.41 -1.03
CA VAL A 24 0.86 21.07 0.18
C VAL A 24 1.85 19.93 -0.08
N PHE A 25 1.61 19.11 -1.11
CA PHE A 25 2.49 18.04 -1.56
C PHE A 25 3.13 18.41 -2.91
N PRO A 26 4.19 19.23 -2.96
CA PRO A 26 4.81 19.66 -4.21
C PRO A 26 5.39 18.53 -5.06
N ARG A 27 5.61 17.34 -4.47
CA ARG A 27 6.01 16.11 -5.17
C ARG A 27 4.90 15.06 -5.25
N ARG A 28 3.66 15.50 -5.03
CA ARG A 28 2.46 14.68 -4.83
C ARG A 28 2.60 13.70 -3.66
N ALA A 29 1.55 12.94 -3.35
CA ALA A 29 1.55 11.97 -2.26
C ALA A 29 0.79 10.69 -2.63
N ASN A 30 1.16 9.59 -1.98
CA ASN A 30 0.22 8.47 -1.83
C ASN A 30 -0.82 8.87 -0.78
N VAL A 31 -2.04 8.37 -0.92
CA VAL A 31 -3.15 8.68 -0.03
C VAL A 31 -3.78 7.40 0.46
N GLU A 32 -3.66 7.14 1.76
CA GLU A 32 -4.24 5.98 2.42
C GLU A 32 -5.55 6.36 3.13
N PHE A 33 -6.63 5.68 2.75
CA PHE A 33 -7.95 5.83 3.35
C PHE A 33 -8.16 4.68 4.33
N VAL A 34 -8.29 5.00 5.62
CA VAL A 34 -8.22 4.03 6.71
C VAL A 34 -9.50 4.03 7.53
N ARG A 35 -10.07 2.85 7.74
CA ARG A 35 -11.13 2.59 8.71
C ARG A 35 -10.56 1.78 9.86
N VAL A 36 -10.65 2.32 11.07
CA VAL A 36 -10.23 1.60 12.28
C VAL A 36 -11.36 0.66 12.70
N ALA A 37 -11.17 -0.64 12.53
CA ALA A 37 -12.15 -1.64 12.92
C ALA A 37 -12.11 -1.89 14.44
N ASN A 38 -10.91 -1.99 15.01
CA ASN A 38 -10.62 -2.04 16.44
C ASN A 38 -9.13 -1.75 16.69
N ARG A 39 -8.66 -1.83 17.95
CA ARG A 39 -7.27 -1.47 18.27
C ARG A 39 -6.20 -2.36 17.62
N GLY A 40 -6.55 -3.57 17.19
CA GLY A 40 -5.63 -4.51 16.54
C GLY A 40 -5.86 -4.68 15.03
N GLU A 41 -6.82 -3.96 14.44
CA GLU A 41 -7.20 -4.15 13.05
C GLU A 41 -7.68 -2.85 12.38
N ILE A 42 -7.14 -2.59 11.19
CA ILE A 42 -7.59 -1.54 10.30
C ILE A 42 -7.93 -2.12 8.92
N GLU A 43 -8.83 -1.46 8.22
CA GLU A 43 -9.06 -1.65 6.80
C GLU A 43 -8.53 -0.45 6.04
N MET A 44 -7.95 -0.70 4.87
CA MET A 44 -7.27 0.34 4.10
C MET A 44 -7.53 0.18 2.61
N ARG A 45 -7.81 1.31 1.94
CA ARG A 45 -7.69 1.46 0.49
C ARG A 45 -6.62 2.52 0.21
N VAL A 46 -5.97 2.44 -0.95
CA VAL A 46 -4.84 3.31 -1.29
C VAL A 46 -5.03 3.92 -2.66
N TRP A 47 -4.72 5.21 -2.77
CA TRP A 47 -4.50 5.91 -4.03
C TRP A 47 -2.99 6.17 -4.18
N GLU A 48 -2.34 5.49 -5.12
CA GLU A 48 -0.91 5.62 -5.35
C GLU A 48 -0.59 6.74 -6.35
N ARG A 49 0.40 7.55 -5.99
CA ARG A 49 0.87 8.68 -6.79
C ARG A 49 1.19 8.26 -8.22
N GLY A 50 0.52 8.90 -9.19
CA GLY A 50 0.73 8.66 -10.61
C GLY A 50 0.21 7.31 -11.12
N VAL A 51 -0.49 6.54 -10.29
CA VAL A 51 -1.03 5.22 -10.63
C VAL A 51 -2.55 5.18 -10.48
N GLY A 52 -3.08 5.73 -9.38
CA GLY A 52 -4.49 5.59 -9.00
C GLY A 52 -4.69 4.53 -7.92
N GLU A 53 -5.91 3.98 -7.79
CA GLU A 53 -6.18 2.94 -6.80
C GLU A 53 -5.41 1.64 -7.12
N THR A 54 -4.68 1.11 -6.12
CA THR A 54 -4.00 -0.19 -6.21
C THR A 54 -4.57 -1.18 -5.19
N LEU A 55 -4.37 -2.48 -5.44
CA LEU A 55 -4.91 -3.54 -4.57
C LEU A 55 -4.22 -3.58 -3.19
N ALA A 56 -2.94 -3.22 -3.13
CA ALA A 56 -2.13 -3.26 -1.92
C ALA A 56 -0.93 -2.33 -2.06
N CYS A 57 -0.55 -1.68 -0.95
CA CYS A 57 0.66 -0.89 -0.85
C CYS A 57 1.37 -1.19 0.48
N GLY A 58 2.54 -1.83 0.43
CA GLY A 58 3.26 -2.24 1.64
C GLY A 58 3.75 -1.05 2.46
N THR A 59 4.37 -0.06 1.81
CA THR A 59 4.84 1.16 2.48
C THR A 59 3.69 2.00 3.03
N GLY A 60 2.58 2.12 2.29
CA GLY A 60 1.35 2.78 2.75
C GLY A 60 0.78 2.09 3.99
N SER A 61 0.75 0.76 4.03
CA SER A 61 0.28 -0.02 5.19
C SER A 61 1.10 0.28 6.45
N CYS A 62 2.43 0.37 6.31
CA CYS A 62 3.32 0.79 7.39
C CYS A 62 3.00 2.20 7.88
N ALA A 63 2.85 3.16 6.95
CA ALA A 63 2.56 4.55 7.27
C ALA A 63 1.21 4.70 8.00
N SER A 64 0.18 4.00 7.54
CA SER A 64 -1.16 4.02 8.15
C SER A 64 -1.16 3.49 9.58
N VAL A 65 -0.45 2.39 9.86
CA VAL A 65 -0.37 1.87 11.24
C VAL A 65 0.40 2.83 12.15
N VAL A 66 1.51 3.41 11.68
CA VAL A 66 2.22 4.44 12.45
C VAL A 66 1.31 5.64 12.72
N ALA A 67 0.55 6.12 11.73
CA ALA A 67 -0.40 7.21 11.88
C ALA A 67 -1.51 6.87 12.89
N CYS A 68 -2.10 5.67 12.84
CA CYS A 68 -3.11 5.23 13.79
C CYS A 68 -2.57 5.15 15.22
N VAL A 69 -1.34 4.65 15.42
CA VAL A 69 -0.68 4.61 16.74
C VAL A 69 -0.44 6.03 17.27
N LEU A 70 0.08 6.93 16.44
CA LEU A 70 0.33 8.32 16.84
C LEU A 70 -0.95 9.07 17.24
N ASN A 71 -2.11 8.64 16.73
CA ASN A 71 -3.43 9.16 17.08
C ASN A 71 -4.16 8.33 18.16
N GLU A 72 -3.46 7.40 18.82
CA GLU A 72 -4.00 6.54 19.90
C GLU A 72 -5.15 5.60 19.50
N LEU A 73 -5.38 5.42 18.19
CA LEU A 73 -6.49 4.64 17.64
C LEU A 73 -6.23 3.13 17.66
N THR A 74 -4.96 2.73 17.54
CA THR A 74 -4.54 1.32 17.49
C THR A 74 -3.36 1.04 18.41
N GLU A 75 -3.11 -0.24 18.66
CA GLU A 75 -1.86 -0.72 19.23
C GLU A 75 -0.74 -0.69 18.19
N ARG A 76 0.49 -1.02 18.61
CA ARG A 76 1.67 -0.99 17.73
C ARG A 76 1.78 -2.20 16.80
N LYS A 77 1.02 -3.26 17.03
CA LYS A 77 0.94 -4.45 16.17
C LYS A 77 -0.48 -4.60 15.67
N VAL A 78 -0.66 -4.42 14.36
CA VAL A 78 -1.98 -4.24 13.74
C VAL A 78 -2.07 -5.08 12.47
N ARG A 79 -3.22 -5.72 12.28
CA ARG A 79 -3.60 -6.31 11.01
C ARG A 79 -4.16 -5.23 10.08
N VAL A 80 -3.63 -5.14 8.87
CA VAL A 80 -4.10 -4.25 7.81
C VAL A 80 -4.80 -5.08 6.76
N ARG A 81 -6.12 -4.91 6.63
CA ARG A 81 -6.92 -5.53 5.58
C ARG A 81 -6.92 -4.65 4.35
N LEU A 82 -6.40 -5.19 3.24
CA LEU A 82 -6.39 -4.55 1.92
C LEU A 82 -7.22 -5.37 0.94
N ARG A 83 -7.55 -4.78 -0.21
CA ARG A 83 -8.19 -5.50 -1.32
C ARG A 83 -7.31 -6.65 -1.85
N GLY A 84 -5.99 -6.48 -1.82
CA GLY A 84 -5.01 -7.49 -2.24
C GLY A 84 -4.68 -8.56 -1.19
N GLY A 85 -5.25 -8.48 0.01
CA GLY A 85 -5.03 -9.44 1.10
C GLY A 85 -4.46 -8.83 2.38
N ASP A 86 -4.44 -9.62 3.45
CA ASP A 86 -4.05 -9.16 4.78
C ASP A 86 -2.53 -9.01 4.91
N LEU A 87 -2.12 -7.91 5.56
CA LEU A 87 -0.76 -7.71 6.06
C LEU A 87 -0.79 -7.56 7.58
N THR A 88 0.32 -7.91 8.24
CA THR A 88 0.55 -7.58 9.65
C THR A 88 1.69 -6.57 9.71
N VAL A 89 1.44 -5.44 10.36
CA VAL A 89 2.45 -4.41 10.60
C VAL A 89 2.72 -4.30 12.10
N GLU A 90 4.00 -4.24 12.46
CA GLU A 90 4.45 -4.01 13.83
C GLU A 90 5.42 -2.85 13.88
N TRP A 91 5.06 -1.78 14.59
CA TRP A 91 5.96 -0.69 14.93
C TRP A 91 6.65 -1.00 16.27
N ALA A 92 7.82 -1.63 16.20
CA ALA A 92 8.57 -2.08 17.36
C ALA A 92 9.02 -0.93 18.27
N ARG A 93 9.41 -1.27 19.50
CA ARG A 93 9.81 -0.31 20.55
C ARG A 93 11.07 0.48 20.20
N ASP A 94 11.93 -0.08 19.36
CA ASP A 94 13.14 0.55 18.83
C ASP A 94 12.87 1.42 17.58
N ASN A 95 11.59 1.65 17.28
CA ASN A 95 11.06 2.41 16.15
C ASN A 95 11.28 1.79 14.75
N HIS A 96 11.71 0.53 14.67
CA HIS A 96 11.65 -0.21 13.40
C HIS A 96 10.20 -0.61 13.07
N VAL A 97 9.84 -0.54 11.80
CA VAL A 97 8.53 -0.99 11.30
C VAL A 97 8.72 -2.29 10.53
N PHE A 98 8.12 -3.36 11.04
CA PHE A 98 8.11 -4.67 10.41
C PHE A 98 6.79 -4.87 9.67
N LEU A 99 6.88 -5.42 8.46
CA LEU A 99 5.73 -5.77 7.64
C LEU A 99 5.83 -7.25 7.26
N THR A 100 4.76 -7.99 7.56
CA THR A 100 4.65 -9.42 7.27
C THR A 100 3.43 -9.66 6.40
N GLY A 101 3.60 -10.38 5.30
CA GLY A 101 2.55 -10.73 4.36
C GLY A 101 2.90 -11.96 3.54
N PRO A 102 1.91 -12.55 2.86
CA PRO A 102 2.14 -13.68 1.97
C PRO A 102 2.91 -13.24 0.70
N ALA A 103 3.65 -14.18 0.11
CA ALA A 103 4.28 -14.02 -1.19
C ALA A 103 4.12 -15.31 -2.00
N THR A 104 3.76 -15.19 -3.28
CA THR A 104 3.50 -16.33 -4.17
C THR A 104 4.26 -16.16 -5.48
N SER A 105 4.87 -17.24 -5.97
CA SER A 105 5.48 -17.26 -7.31
C SER A 105 4.39 -17.26 -8.38
N ALA A 106 4.40 -16.26 -9.27
CA ALA A 106 3.42 -16.15 -10.35
C ALA A 106 3.77 -17.09 -11.53
N PHE A 107 5.03 -17.08 -11.96
CA PHE A 107 5.54 -17.94 -13.03
C PHE A 107 7.06 -18.09 -12.95
N ASN A 108 7.60 -19.04 -13.72
CA ASN A 108 9.03 -19.17 -13.99
C ASN A 108 9.23 -19.23 -15.50
N GLY A 109 10.27 -18.56 -16.01
CA GLY A 109 10.52 -18.49 -17.45
C GLY A 109 11.93 -18.01 -17.78
N TRP A 110 12.28 -18.09 -19.07
CA TRP A 110 13.56 -17.64 -19.61
C TRP A 110 13.29 -16.56 -20.67
N ILE A 111 14.07 -15.47 -20.63
CA ILE A 111 14.00 -14.41 -21.64
C ILE A 111 15.29 -14.43 -22.44
N GLY A 112 15.19 -14.77 -23.73
CA GLY A 112 16.30 -14.60 -24.67
C GLY A 112 16.40 -13.14 -25.08
N ILE A 113 17.49 -12.47 -24.72
CA ILE A 113 17.76 -11.10 -25.15
C ILE A 113 18.54 -11.19 -26.47
N SER A 114 17.92 -10.79 -27.58
CA SER A 114 18.56 -10.84 -28.91
C SER A 114 19.34 -9.57 -29.24
N GLN A 115 19.17 -8.46 -28.51
CA GLN A 115 19.89 -7.21 -28.72
C GLN A 115 20.16 -6.45 -27.41
N VAL A 116 21.39 -5.93 -27.26
CA VAL A 116 21.76 -4.93 -26.24
C VAL A 116 22.44 -3.77 -26.97
N ASP A 117 22.03 -2.54 -26.70
CA ASP A 117 22.53 -1.31 -27.37
C ASP A 117 22.45 -1.34 -28.91
N GLY A 118 21.36 -1.90 -29.45
CA GLY A 118 21.13 -1.99 -30.90
C GLY A 118 22.07 -2.94 -31.65
N LYS A 119 22.92 -3.69 -30.94
CA LYS A 119 23.75 -4.75 -31.52
C LYS A 119 23.12 -6.10 -31.26
N THR A 120 22.91 -6.86 -32.34
CA THR A 120 22.44 -8.23 -32.26
C THR A 120 23.48 -9.11 -31.59
N LEU A 121 23.08 -9.75 -30.49
CA LEU A 121 23.87 -10.80 -29.85
C LEU A 121 23.54 -12.10 -30.57
N ASN A 122 24.46 -12.58 -31.39
CA ASN A 122 24.36 -13.92 -31.97
C ASN A 122 24.64 -14.93 -30.86
N THR A 123 23.60 -15.45 -30.21
CA THR A 123 23.73 -16.62 -29.34
C THR A 123 23.65 -17.87 -30.23
N THR A 124 24.80 -18.32 -30.71
CA THR A 124 24.94 -19.66 -31.29
C THR A 124 24.86 -20.68 -30.17
N SER A 125 23.92 -21.61 -30.30
CA SER A 125 23.82 -22.87 -29.54
C SER A 125 25.02 -23.78 -29.76
#